data_AF-A0A6M0S2K1-F1
#
_entry.id   AF-A0A6M0S2K1-F1
#
_cell.length_a   1.000
_cell.length_b   1.000
_cell.length_c   1.000
_cell.angle_alpha   90.00
_cell.angle_beta   90.00
_cell.angle_gamma   90.00
#
_symmetry.space_group_name_H-M   'P 1'
#
loop_
_entity.id
_entity.type
_entity.pdbx_description
1 polymer ?
#
loop_
_entity_poly.entity_id
_entity_poly.type
_entity_poly.pdbx_seq_one_letter_code
_entity_poly.pdbx_strand_id
1 'polypeptide(L)'
;MRVALTKQAPDVSIAASEGGVLVSTNGELVENVSAGISYQISADERGLFVNGQPAPTALWVEPDNGYVAVGNRWYRGRLLLLWQNGGVMAVNYVMLQEYLYSVVGAEMSASWSLEALKAQAVAARSYAIVHTVRHQRRTYDLDDTQRYQAYKGIATEASSTQQAVHETSGEFISYGGGVVESLYAANQDIVDDAHSGYGMSQTGALDLAEQGYRYYEILSAYYPDTSVGRIDIGE
;
A
#
# COMPACT_ATOMS: atom_id res chain seq x y z
N MET A 1 -3.12 -7.24 -0.34
CA MET A 1 -3.08 -6.07 -1.25
C MET A 1 -2.07 -6.32 -2.35
N ARG A 2 -2.39 -5.92 -3.58
CA ARG A 2 -1.50 -5.97 -4.75
C ARG A 2 -1.26 -4.55 -5.24
N VAL A 3 -0.06 -4.02 -5.07
CA VAL A 3 0.28 -2.64 -5.42
C VAL A 3 1.29 -2.63 -6.56
N ALA A 4 0.93 -2.07 -7.72
CA ALA A 4 1.88 -1.89 -8.82
C ALA A 4 2.89 -0.79 -8.48
N LEU A 5 4.18 -1.15 -8.47
CA LEU A 5 5.31 -0.27 -8.20
C LEU A 5 5.99 0.23 -9.49
N THR A 6 5.89 -0.57 -10.56
CA THR A 6 6.21 -0.17 -11.92
C THR A 6 5.33 -0.96 -12.87
N LYS A 7 4.98 -0.38 -14.01
CA LYS A 7 4.00 -0.94 -14.96
C LYS A 7 4.61 -1.47 -16.25
N GLN A 8 5.73 -0.91 -16.69
CA GLN A 8 6.36 -1.25 -17.97
C GLN A 8 7.81 -0.70 -18.04
N ALA A 9 8.61 -0.95 -17.00
CA ALA A 9 10.01 -0.51 -17.01
C ALA A 9 10.84 -1.41 -17.94
N PRO A 10 11.82 -0.89 -18.70
CA PRO A 10 12.74 -1.75 -19.46
C PRO A 10 13.56 -2.65 -18.53
N ASP A 11 13.87 -2.15 -17.35
CA ASP A 11 14.63 -2.84 -16.33
C ASP A 11 14.34 -2.29 -14.92
N VAL A 12 14.59 -3.11 -13.90
CA VAL A 12 14.46 -2.76 -12.49
C VAL A 12 15.42 -3.58 -11.64
N SER A 13 15.99 -2.96 -10.61
CA SER A 13 16.77 -3.67 -9.61
C SER A 13 15.87 -4.18 -8.48
N ILE A 14 16.08 -5.42 -8.05
CA ILE A 14 15.43 -6.00 -6.87
C ILE A 14 16.45 -6.49 -5.86
N ALA A 15 16.08 -6.55 -4.59
CA ALA A 15 16.89 -7.16 -3.53
C ALA A 15 16.00 -7.73 -2.43
N ALA A 16 16.56 -8.54 -1.54
CA ALA A 16 15.92 -8.97 -0.29
C ALA A 16 16.82 -8.62 0.89
N SER A 17 16.25 -8.15 2.00
CA SER A 17 17.03 -7.64 3.13
C SER A 17 17.72 -8.75 3.92
N GLU A 18 17.05 -9.90 4.06
CA GLU A 18 17.56 -11.07 4.80
C GLU A 18 17.77 -12.29 3.89
N GLY A 19 17.82 -12.07 2.57
CA GLY A 19 17.88 -13.13 1.58
C GLY A 19 16.50 -13.66 1.21
N GLY A 20 16.48 -14.68 0.35
CA GLY A 20 15.25 -15.28 -0.15
C GLY A 20 15.46 -16.02 -1.46
N VAL A 21 14.41 -16.11 -2.25
CA VAL A 21 14.40 -16.85 -3.51
C VAL A 21 13.66 -16.10 -4.62
N LEU A 22 14.13 -16.31 -5.85
CA LEU A 22 13.34 -16.11 -7.05
C LEU A 22 12.71 -17.44 -7.46
N VAL A 23 11.38 -17.51 -7.47
CA VAL A 23 10.64 -18.71 -7.88
C VAL A 23 9.65 -18.39 -8.98
N SER A 24 9.42 -19.34 -9.88
CA SER A 24 8.36 -19.22 -10.88
C SER A 24 6.98 -19.35 -10.23
N THR A 25 5.92 -18.94 -10.94
CA THR A 25 4.53 -19.07 -10.45
C THR A 25 4.07 -20.50 -10.20
N ASN A 26 4.78 -21.51 -10.70
CA ASN A 26 4.56 -22.92 -10.40
C ASN A 26 5.37 -23.44 -9.17
N GLY A 27 6.19 -22.59 -8.54
CA GLY A 27 7.04 -22.93 -7.39
C GLY A 27 8.44 -23.44 -7.73
N GLU A 28 8.84 -23.47 -9.01
CA GLU A 28 10.20 -23.86 -9.40
C GLU A 28 11.21 -22.77 -9.04
N LEU A 29 12.30 -23.16 -8.36
CA LEU A 29 13.41 -22.26 -8.03
C LEU A 29 14.14 -21.80 -9.29
N VAL A 30 14.30 -20.49 -9.42
CA VAL A 30 15.06 -19.86 -10.50
C VAL A 30 16.43 -19.40 -10.01
N GLU A 31 16.49 -18.76 -8.84
CA GLU A 31 17.74 -18.21 -8.29
C GLU A 31 17.63 -18.02 -6.77
N ASN A 32 18.75 -18.16 -6.04
CA ASN A 32 18.79 -17.77 -4.62
C ASN A 32 19.14 -16.29 -4.52
N VAL A 33 18.38 -15.54 -3.71
CA VAL A 33 18.61 -14.11 -3.46
C VAL A 33 19.46 -13.97 -2.21
N SER A 34 20.68 -13.48 -2.38
CA SER A 34 21.57 -13.20 -1.25
C SER A 34 21.17 -11.89 -0.55
N ALA A 35 21.22 -11.89 0.78
CA ALA A 35 20.84 -10.74 1.61
C ALA A 35 21.59 -9.46 1.21
N GLY A 36 20.85 -8.38 0.94
CA GLY A 36 21.38 -7.07 0.55
C GLY A 36 21.98 -7.00 -0.86
N ILE A 37 22.03 -8.11 -1.60
CA ILE A 37 22.56 -8.13 -2.96
C ILE A 37 21.45 -7.77 -3.96
N SER A 38 21.79 -6.85 -4.86
CA SER A 38 20.88 -6.43 -5.93
C SER A 38 20.96 -7.37 -7.12
N TYR A 39 19.79 -7.75 -7.65
CA TYR A 39 19.60 -8.53 -8.85
C TYR A 39 18.93 -7.66 -9.90
N GLN A 40 19.44 -7.70 -11.13
CA GLN A 40 18.90 -6.93 -12.23
C GLN A 40 17.82 -7.73 -12.95
N ILE A 41 16.63 -7.16 -13.03
CA ILE A 41 15.50 -7.72 -13.78
C ILE A 41 15.30 -6.87 -15.01
N SER A 42 15.39 -7.46 -16.19
CA SER A 42 15.13 -6.76 -17.45
C SER A 42 14.09 -7.46 -18.28
N ALA A 43 13.45 -6.71 -19.17
CA ALA A 43 12.49 -7.22 -20.13
C ALA A 43 12.80 -6.67 -21.52
N ASP A 44 12.55 -7.50 -22.53
CA ASP A 44 12.50 -7.07 -23.92
C ASP A 44 11.37 -7.82 -24.65
N GLU A 45 11.26 -7.69 -25.97
CA GLU A 45 10.24 -8.37 -26.79
C GLU A 45 10.24 -9.90 -26.66
N ARG A 46 11.32 -10.51 -26.14
CA ARG A 46 11.50 -11.96 -26.03
C ARG A 46 11.11 -12.52 -24.67
N GLY A 47 11.07 -11.71 -23.63
CA GLY A 47 10.68 -12.16 -22.29
C GLY A 47 11.35 -11.43 -21.14
N LEU A 48 11.36 -12.08 -19.98
CA LEU A 48 12.00 -11.60 -18.75
C LEU A 48 13.39 -12.20 -18.60
N PHE A 49 14.30 -11.45 -18.00
CA PHE A 49 15.67 -11.88 -17.74
C PHE A 49 16.07 -11.53 -16.30
N VAL A 50 16.79 -12.44 -15.65
CA VAL A 50 17.42 -12.24 -14.34
C VAL A 50 18.93 -12.21 -14.56
N ASN A 51 19.57 -11.08 -14.23
CA ASN A 51 21.00 -10.86 -14.46
C ASN A 51 21.43 -11.20 -15.91
N GLY A 52 20.56 -10.90 -16.89
CA GLY A 52 20.76 -11.16 -18.31
C GLY A 52 20.49 -12.60 -18.76
N GLN A 53 20.16 -13.53 -17.87
CA GLN A 53 19.75 -14.89 -18.22
C GLN A 53 18.24 -14.98 -18.43
N PRO A 54 17.75 -15.69 -19.47
CA PRO A 54 16.32 -15.89 -19.69
C PRO A 54 15.63 -16.49 -18.46
N ALA A 55 14.47 -15.97 -18.11
CA ALA A 55 13.68 -16.43 -16.98
C ALA A 55 12.20 -16.59 -17.37
N PRO A 56 11.42 -17.35 -16.58
CA PRO A 56 9.97 -17.38 -16.71
C PRO A 56 9.35 -15.98 -16.81
N THR A 57 8.24 -15.85 -17.55
CA THR A 57 7.55 -14.57 -17.77
C THR A 57 6.89 -14.00 -16.51
N ALA A 58 6.88 -14.78 -15.42
CA ALA A 58 6.36 -14.38 -14.12
C ALA A 58 7.21 -15.01 -13.00
N LEU A 59 7.72 -14.18 -12.10
CA LEU A 59 8.56 -14.59 -10.98
C LEU A 59 8.07 -13.97 -9.67
N TRP A 60 8.10 -14.75 -8.61
CA TRP A 60 8.03 -14.26 -7.25
C TRP A 60 9.43 -13.99 -6.72
N VAL A 61 9.61 -12.83 -6.08
CA VAL A 61 10.69 -12.57 -5.12
C VAL A 61 10.10 -12.82 -3.74
N GLU A 62 10.49 -13.93 -3.12
CA GLU A 62 10.05 -14.31 -1.78
C GLU A 62 11.22 -14.12 -0.82
N PRO A 63 11.18 -13.11 0.06
CA PRO A 63 12.21 -12.97 1.07
C PRO A 63 12.06 -14.09 2.10
N ASP A 64 13.17 -14.60 2.64
CA ASP A 64 13.13 -15.54 3.76
C ASP A 64 12.46 -14.89 4.98
N ASN A 65 12.80 -13.62 5.18
CA ASN A 65 12.24 -12.71 6.17
C ASN A 65 12.54 -11.25 5.78
N GLY A 66 11.97 -10.29 6.52
CA GLY A 66 12.25 -8.87 6.33
C GLY A 66 11.54 -8.27 5.11
N TYR A 67 12.29 -7.68 4.19
CA TYR A 67 11.79 -6.79 3.14
C TYR A 67 12.31 -7.16 1.75
N VAL A 68 11.54 -6.80 0.73
CA VAL A 68 11.97 -6.81 -0.68
C VAL A 68 12.19 -5.37 -1.17
N ALA A 69 13.16 -5.16 -2.05
CA ALA A 69 13.42 -3.88 -2.68
C ALA A 69 13.00 -3.86 -4.14
N VAL A 70 12.57 -2.68 -4.61
CA VAL A 70 12.43 -2.33 -6.03
C VAL A 70 13.07 -0.96 -6.22
N GLY A 71 14.13 -0.90 -7.03
CA GLY A 71 14.95 0.32 -7.14
C GLY A 71 15.64 0.62 -5.80
N ASN A 72 15.36 1.80 -5.24
CA ASN A 72 15.92 2.27 -3.97
C ASN A 72 14.93 2.19 -2.80
N ARG A 73 13.74 1.62 -3.00
CA ARG A 73 12.68 1.53 -1.99
C ARG A 73 12.53 0.09 -1.50
N TRP A 74 12.32 -0.05 -0.20
CA TRP A 74 12.10 -1.32 0.50
C TRP A 74 10.63 -1.45 0.90
N TYR A 75 10.09 -2.66 0.78
CA TYR A 75 8.68 -2.97 0.97
C TYR A 75 8.53 -4.24 1.80
N ARG A 76 7.46 -4.29 2.60
CA ARG A 76 7.00 -5.51 3.27
C ARG A 76 6.39 -6.50 2.28
N GLY A 77 6.25 -7.75 2.72
CA GLY A 77 5.67 -8.82 1.92
C GLY A 77 6.60 -9.30 0.81
N ARG A 78 6.02 -9.71 -0.31
CA ARG A 78 6.74 -10.29 -1.45
C ARG A 78 6.50 -9.53 -2.74
N LEU A 79 7.27 -9.80 -3.78
CA LEU A 79 7.17 -9.10 -5.06
C LEU A 79 6.82 -10.08 -6.17
N LEU A 80 5.86 -9.72 -7.03
CA LEU A 80 5.59 -10.38 -8.29
C LEU A 80 6.21 -9.54 -9.43
N LEU A 81 7.10 -10.15 -10.20
CA LEU A 81 7.69 -9.59 -11.40
C LEU A 81 7.03 -10.24 -12.61
N LEU A 82 6.53 -9.43 -13.54
CA LEU A 82 5.82 -9.89 -14.73
C LEU A 82 6.45 -9.26 -15.97
N TRP A 83 6.61 -10.08 -16.99
CA TRP A 83 6.81 -9.59 -18.35
C TRP A 83 5.46 -9.16 -18.93
N GLN A 84 5.32 -7.88 -19.25
CA GLN A 84 4.10 -7.31 -19.82
C GLN A 84 4.45 -6.23 -20.85
N ASN A 85 3.95 -6.39 -22.08
CA ASN A 85 4.15 -5.45 -23.19
C ASN A 85 5.63 -5.08 -23.41
N GLY A 86 6.53 -6.08 -23.38
CA GLY A 86 7.98 -5.87 -23.55
C GLY A 86 8.69 -5.21 -22.36
N GLY A 87 7.99 -4.95 -21.25
CA GLY A 87 8.54 -4.34 -20.04
C GLY A 87 8.32 -5.19 -18.79
N VAL A 88 9.00 -4.80 -17.71
CA VAL A 88 8.82 -5.35 -16.37
C VAL A 88 7.69 -4.59 -15.67
N MET A 89 6.68 -5.33 -15.24
CA MET A 89 5.73 -4.88 -14.22
C MET A 89 6.13 -5.49 -12.89
N ALA A 90 6.28 -4.67 -11.85
CA ALA A 90 6.55 -5.14 -10.50
C ALA A 90 5.35 -4.82 -9.61
N VAL A 91 4.82 -5.85 -8.94
CA VAL A 91 3.63 -5.76 -8.09
C VAL A 91 3.99 -6.26 -6.70
N ASN A 92 3.90 -5.39 -5.70
CA ASN A 92 4.09 -5.78 -4.32
C ASN A 92 2.83 -6.45 -3.76
N TYR A 93 3.02 -7.61 -3.15
CA TYR A 93 1.99 -8.37 -2.44
C TYR A 93 2.24 -8.26 -0.95
N VAL A 94 1.36 -7.54 -0.27
CA VAL A 94 1.52 -7.15 1.13
C VAL A 94 0.19 -7.27 1.88
N MET A 95 0.24 -7.54 3.18
CA MET A 95 -0.95 -7.54 4.02
C MET A 95 -1.55 -6.14 4.11
N LEU A 96 -2.88 -6.04 4.20
CA LEU A 96 -3.55 -4.73 4.26
C LEU A 96 -3.08 -3.88 5.44
N GLN A 97 -2.85 -4.51 6.60
CA GLN A 97 -2.35 -3.80 7.77
C GLN A 97 -0.95 -3.20 7.54
N GLU A 98 -0.04 -3.99 6.96
CA GLU A 98 1.32 -3.56 6.64
C GLU A 98 1.36 -2.49 5.55
N TYR A 99 0.48 -2.60 4.55
CA TYR A 99 0.28 -1.55 3.55
C TYR A 99 -0.08 -0.21 4.20
N LEU A 100 -0.97 -0.23 5.20
CA LEU A 100 -1.42 0.97 5.89
C LEU A 100 -0.33 1.63 6.75
N TYR A 101 0.68 0.88 7.24
CA TYR A 101 1.83 1.49 7.92
C TYR A 101 2.54 2.49 7.01
N SER A 102 2.74 2.11 5.74
CA SER A 102 3.36 2.98 4.74
C SER A 102 2.43 4.13 4.35
N VAL A 103 1.15 3.85 4.07
CA VAL A 103 0.19 4.87 3.60
C VAL A 103 -0.01 5.94 4.65
N VAL A 104 -0.30 5.58 5.91
CA VAL A 104 -0.59 6.58 6.94
C VAL A 104 0.59 7.53 7.14
N GLY A 105 1.83 7.00 7.17
CA GLY A 105 3.01 7.86 7.32
C GLY A 105 3.48 8.57 6.05
N ALA A 106 2.98 8.17 4.88
CA ALA A 106 3.21 8.90 3.63
C ALA A 106 2.22 10.07 3.45
N GLU A 107 1.05 9.95 4.06
CA GLU A 107 -0.06 10.91 4.00
C GLU A 107 -0.02 11.93 5.15
N MET A 108 0.34 11.50 6.37
CA MET A 108 0.38 12.37 7.55
C MET A 108 1.74 12.34 8.22
N SER A 109 2.11 13.45 8.88
CA SER A 109 3.30 13.47 9.71
C SER A 109 3.16 12.52 10.89
N ALA A 110 4.17 11.69 11.13
CA ALA A 110 4.23 10.78 12.27
C ALA A 110 4.17 11.48 13.63
N SER A 111 4.43 12.79 13.69
CA SER A 111 4.36 13.60 14.92
C SER A 111 2.97 14.14 15.23
N TRP A 112 2.00 13.96 14.34
CA TRP A 112 0.62 14.42 14.56
C TRP A 112 -0.09 13.59 15.63
N SER A 113 -1.19 14.14 16.14
CA SER A 113 -2.01 13.49 17.16
C SER A 113 -2.37 12.05 16.76
N LEU A 114 -2.24 11.12 17.69
CA LEU A 114 -2.57 9.72 17.47
C LEU A 114 -4.03 9.54 17.01
N GLU A 115 -4.96 10.37 17.49
CA GLU A 115 -6.37 10.30 17.07
C GLU A 115 -6.56 10.75 15.61
N ALA A 116 -5.77 11.71 15.13
CA ALA A 116 -5.76 12.08 13.71
C ALA A 116 -5.18 10.96 12.84
N LEU A 117 -4.07 10.35 13.27
CA LEU A 117 -3.47 9.20 12.60
C LEU A 117 -4.42 7.98 12.55
N LYS A 118 -5.20 7.76 13.61
CA LYS A 118 -6.23 6.70 13.66
C LYS A 118 -7.36 6.98 12.68
N ALA A 119 -7.86 8.22 12.61
CA ALA A 119 -8.89 8.59 11.64
C ALA A 119 -8.41 8.34 10.21
N GLN A 120 -7.16 8.71 9.91
CA GLN A 120 -6.52 8.39 8.63
C GLN A 120 -6.34 6.89 8.39
N ALA A 121 -5.99 6.10 9.39
CA ALA A 121 -5.86 4.65 9.24
C ALA A 121 -7.20 4.00 8.84
N VAL A 122 -8.31 4.40 9.46
CA VAL A 122 -9.65 3.89 9.16
C VAL A 122 -10.13 4.34 7.78
N ALA A 123 -9.95 5.62 7.43
CA ALA A 123 -10.23 6.13 6.09
C ALA A 123 -9.37 5.39 5.05
N ALA A 124 -8.05 5.36 5.22
CA ALA A 124 -7.16 4.70 4.30
C ALA A 124 -7.49 3.21 4.08
N ARG A 125 -7.90 2.50 5.15
CA ARG A 125 -8.35 1.11 5.06
C ARG A 125 -9.61 0.96 4.22
N SER A 126 -10.59 1.84 4.42
CA SER A 126 -11.86 1.82 3.69
C SER A 126 -11.65 2.04 2.19
N TYR A 127 -10.82 3.04 1.85
CA TYR A 127 -10.39 3.27 0.47
C TYR A 127 -9.73 2.03 -0.14
N ALA A 128 -8.75 1.44 0.56
CA ALA A 128 -8.02 0.27 0.09
C ALA A 128 -8.94 -0.96 -0.14
N ILE A 129 -9.89 -1.21 0.75
CA ILE A 129 -10.86 -2.31 0.64
C ILE A 129 -11.74 -2.12 -0.60
N VAL A 130 -12.33 -0.93 -0.78
CA VAL A 130 -13.20 -0.63 -1.94
C VAL A 130 -12.44 -0.85 -3.24
N HIS A 131 -11.18 -0.39 -3.32
CA HIS A 131 -10.38 -0.51 -4.52
C HIS A 131 -9.93 -1.94 -4.80
N THR A 132 -9.69 -2.75 -3.77
CA THR A 132 -9.43 -4.18 -3.94
C THR A 132 -10.64 -4.92 -4.51
N VAL A 133 -11.85 -4.63 -4.00
CA VAL A 133 -13.09 -5.27 -4.46
C VAL A 133 -13.46 -4.84 -5.88
N ARG A 134 -13.35 -3.54 -6.20
CA ARG A 134 -13.67 -3.03 -7.54
C ARG A 134 -12.73 -3.55 -8.63
N HIS A 135 -11.47 -3.87 -8.29
CA HIS A 135 -10.42 -4.22 -9.25
C HIS A 135 -10.02 -5.69 -9.25
N GLN A 136 -10.85 -6.61 -8.73
CA GLN A 136 -10.53 -8.05 -8.68
C GLN A 136 -10.08 -8.68 -10.01
N ARG A 137 -10.45 -8.10 -11.16
CA ARG A 137 -10.04 -8.57 -12.50
C ARG A 137 -8.74 -7.98 -13.05
N ARG A 138 -8.08 -7.07 -12.32
CA ARG A 138 -6.79 -6.49 -12.71
C ARG A 138 -5.63 -7.25 -12.07
N THR A 139 -4.47 -7.14 -12.69
CA THR A 139 -3.22 -7.74 -12.19
C THR A 139 -2.76 -7.15 -10.85
N TYR A 140 -3.24 -5.95 -10.51
CA TYR A 140 -3.01 -5.24 -9.25
C TYR A 140 -4.29 -4.51 -8.79
N ASP A 141 -4.37 -4.22 -7.49
CA ASP A 141 -5.51 -3.55 -6.84
C ASP A 141 -5.35 -2.02 -6.85
N LEU A 142 -4.12 -1.55 -6.60
CA LEU A 142 -3.72 -0.14 -6.49
C LEU A 142 -2.38 0.07 -7.22
N ASP A 143 -2.04 1.31 -7.56
CA ASP A 143 -0.69 1.68 -8.01
C ASP A 143 -0.09 2.77 -7.11
N ASP A 144 1.22 3.01 -7.22
CA ASP A 144 1.98 3.92 -6.35
C ASP A 144 1.94 5.40 -6.80
N THR A 145 1.03 5.77 -7.71
CA THR A 145 0.88 7.14 -8.20
C THR A 145 -0.05 7.99 -7.33
N GLN A 146 0.02 9.32 -7.47
CA GLN A 146 -0.85 10.27 -6.75
C GLN A 146 -2.35 10.13 -7.06
N ARG A 147 -2.72 9.34 -8.08
CA ARG A 147 -4.12 9.04 -8.37
C ARG A 147 -4.74 8.11 -7.30
N TYR A 148 -3.89 7.40 -6.57
CA TYR A 148 -4.24 6.54 -5.45
C TYR A 148 -3.50 7.02 -4.19
N GLN A 149 -3.61 6.25 -3.10
CA GLN A 149 -2.95 6.56 -1.84
C GLN A 149 -1.42 6.50 -1.99
N ALA A 150 -0.70 7.36 -1.30
CA ALA A 150 0.75 7.38 -1.35
C ALA A 150 1.34 6.12 -0.68
N TYR A 151 1.88 5.19 -1.49
CA TYR A 151 2.58 3.99 -1.00
C TYR A 151 4.08 4.09 -1.26
N LYS A 152 4.88 4.30 -0.20
CA LYS A 152 6.33 4.57 -0.31
C LYS A 152 7.20 3.49 0.34
N GLY A 153 6.61 2.34 0.64
CA GLY A 153 7.27 1.24 1.35
C GLY A 153 7.61 1.62 2.80
N ILE A 154 8.64 1.01 3.35
CA ILE A 154 8.98 1.14 4.77
C ILE A 154 9.54 2.52 5.14
N ALA A 155 9.92 3.34 4.14
CA ALA A 155 10.58 4.63 4.35
C ALA A 155 9.67 5.68 5.04
N THR A 156 8.35 5.48 4.97
CA THR A 156 7.36 6.34 5.62
C THR A 156 6.75 5.72 6.86
N GLU A 157 7.16 4.52 7.26
CA GLU A 157 6.67 3.92 8.48
C GLU A 157 7.28 4.59 9.71
N ALA A 158 6.44 4.81 10.73
CA ALA A 158 6.86 5.25 12.06
C ALA A 158 6.08 4.51 13.13
N SER A 159 6.62 4.44 14.36
CA SER A 159 5.96 3.76 15.48
C SER A 159 4.55 4.28 15.75
N SER A 160 4.32 5.59 15.67
CA SER A 160 2.99 6.21 15.82
C SER A 160 2.01 5.81 14.72
N THR A 161 2.47 5.70 13.48
CA THR A 161 1.64 5.27 12.35
C THR A 161 1.28 3.79 12.46
N GLN A 162 2.23 2.95 12.89
CA GLN A 162 1.99 1.54 13.17
C GLN A 162 1.01 1.36 14.32
N GLN A 163 1.17 2.14 15.40
CA GLN A 163 0.26 2.17 16.54
C GLN A 163 -1.16 2.57 16.12
N ALA A 164 -1.32 3.63 15.32
CA ALA A 164 -2.64 4.07 14.85
C ALA A 164 -3.34 2.99 14.00
N VAL A 165 -2.60 2.32 13.12
CA VAL A 165 -3.12 1.23 12.29
C VAL A 165 -3.46 -0.01 13.13
N HIS A 166 -2.65 -0.31 14.15
CA HIS A 166 -2.87 -1.42 15.07
C HIS A 166 -4.08 -1.19 15.97
N GLU A 167 -4.20 -0.02 16.59
CA GLU A 167 -5.32 0.31 17.49
C GLU A 167 -6.67 0.45 16.75
N THR A 168 -6.64 0.56 15.42
CA THR A 168 -7.84 0.58 14.55
C THR A 168 -7.95 -0.71 13.72
N SER A 169 -7.40 -1.81 14.21
CA SER A 169 -7.36 -3.08 13.48
C SER A 169 -8.75 -3.50 13.00
N GLY A 170 -8.86 -3.78 11.69
CA GLY A 170 -10.11 -4.21 11.06
C GLY A 170 -11.19 -3.12 10.92
N GLU A 171 -10.96 -1.89 11.41
CA GLU A 171 -11.95 -0.82 11.38
C GLU A 171 -12.02 -0.09 10.04
N PHE A 172 -13.23 0.14 9.55
CA PHE A 172 -13.51 0.82 8.28
C PHE A 172 -14.77 1.69 8.40
N ILE A 173 -14.95 2.62 7.47
CA ILE A 173 -16.13 3.49 7.38
C ILE A 173 -17.26 2.71 6.70
N SER A 174 -18.39 2.60 7.38
CA SER A 174 -19.52 1.77 7.00
C SER A 174 -20.79 2.60 6.80
N TYR A 175 -21.53 2.29 5.73
CA TYR A 175 -22.87 2.84 5.47
C TYR A 175 -23.79 1.72 5.00
N GLY A 176 -24.93 1.52 5.68
CA GLY A 176 -25.88 0.46 5.33
C GLY A 176 -25.29 -0.96 5.35
N GLY A 177 -24.23 -1.19 6.13
CA GLY A 177 -23.49 -2.47 6.20
C GLY A 177 -22.45 -2.67 5.08
N GLY A 178 -22.33 -1.72 4.14
CA GLY A 178 -21.29 -1.71 3.11
C GLY A 178 -20.10 -0.83 3.48
N VAL A 179 -18.94 -1.12 2.90
CA VAL A 179 -17.73 -0.30 3.04
C VAL A 179 -17.88 0.97 2.20
N VAL A 180 -17.60 2.12 2.80
CA VAL A 180 -17.63 3.43 2.14
C VAL A 180 -16.30 3.73 1.48
N GLU A 181 -16.34 4.26 0.26
CA GLU A 181 -15.15 4.84 -0.38
C GLU A 181 -14.84 6.18 0.29
N SER A 182 -13.84 6.20 1.15
CA SER A 182 -13.46 7.38 1.92
C SER A 182 -12.42 8.21 1.16
N LEU A 183 -12.86 9.35 0.63
CA LEU A 183 -11.97 10.35 0.02
C LEU A 183 -11.33 11.21 1.13
N TYR A 184 -10.07 11.58 0.96
CA TYR A 184 -9.36 12.47 1.88
C TYR A 184 -8.27 13.24 1.13
N ALA A 185 -7.90 14.41 1.64
CA ALA A 185 -6.83 15.22 1.07
C ALA A 185 -6.11 16.06 2.15
N ALA A 186 -4.98 16.67 1.77
CA ALA A 186 -4.11 17.38 2.70
C ALA A 186 -4.81 18.51 3.48
N ASN A 187 -5.72 19.25 2.83
CA ASN A 187 -6.48 20.33 3.45
C ASN A 187 -7.87 20.45 2.81
N GLN A 188 -8.71 21.33 3.38
CA GLN A 188 -10.09 21.52 2.92
C GLN A 188 -10.16 22.06 1.48
N ASP A 189 -9.28 22.98 1.09
CA ASP A 189 -9.29 23.54 -0.27
C ASP A 189 -9.13 22.43 -1.34
N ILE A 190 -8.29 21.43 -1.08
CA ILE A 190 -8.11 20.29 -1.99
C ILE A 190 -9.33 19.36 -1.94
N VAL A 191 -9.97 19.16 -0.77
CA VAL A 191 -11.22 18.39 -0.68
C VAL A 191 -12.32 19.06 -1.52
N ASP A 192 -12.43 20.38 -1.43
CA ASP A 192 -13.43 21.16 -2.16
C ASP A 192 -13.21 21.06 -3.68
N ASP A 193 -11.96 21.21 -4.14
CA ASP A 193 -11.60 21.17 -5.56
C ASP A 193 -11.63 19.75 -6.15
N ALA A 194 -10.97 18.79 -5.50
CA ALA A 194 -10.77 17.44 -6.04
C ALA A 194 -11.95 16.49 -5.77
N HIS A 195 -12.74 16.76 -4.73
CA HIS A 195 -13.79 15.86 -4.24
C HIS A 195 -15.14 16.56 -4.07
N SER A 196 -15.30 17.77 -4.59
CA SER A 196 -16.56 18.55 -4.49
C SER A 196 -17.03 18.74 -3.04
N GLY A 197 -16.07 18.87 -2.12
CA GLY A 197 -16.31 19.06 -0.69
C GLY A 197 -16.55 17.78 0.10
N TYR A 198 -16.56 16.61 -0.54
CA TYR A 198 -16.76 15.32 0.13
C TYR A 198 -15.44 14.66 0.50
N GLY A 199 -15.24 14.42 1.79
CA GLY A 199 -14.07 13.69 2.28
C GLY A 199 -13.40 14.38 3.46
N MET A 200 -12.37 13.73 3.99
CA MET A 200 -11.66 14.21 5.15
C MET A 200 -10.50 15.15 4.79
N SER A 201 -10.49 16.34 5.38
CA SER A 201 -9.32 17.22 5.42
C SER A 201 -8.32 16.72 6.47
N GLN A 202 -7.09 16.42 6.08
CA GLN A 202 -6.06 15.91 7.00
C GLN A 202 -5.65 16.96 8.04
N THR A 203 -5.47 18.22 7.65
CA THR A 203 -5.21 19.31 8.61
C THR A 203 -6.41 19.55 9.51
N GLY A 204 -7.64 19.50 8.97
CA GLY A 204 -8.82 19.67 9.80
C GLY A 204 -9.07 18.48 10.76
N ALA A 205 -8.67 17.27 10.38
CA ALA A 205 -8.66 16.12 11.28
C ALA A 205 -7.64 16.30 12.42
N LEU A 206 -6.48 16.88 12.14
CA LEU A 206 -5.52 17.28 13.17
C LEU A 206 -6.13 18.33 14.12
N ASP A 207 -6.74 19.39 13.59
CA ASP A 207 -7.34 20.47 14.39
C ASP A 207 -8.41 19.94 15.35
N LEU A 208 -9.27 19.01 14.89
CA LEU A 208 -10.25 18.35 15.73
C LEU A 208 -9.59 17.47 16.80
N ALA A 209 -8.55 16.72 16.44
CA ALA A 209 -7.82 15.90 17.39
C ALA A 209 -7.14 16.76 18.49
N GLU A 210 -6.62 17.93 18.14
CA GLU A 210 -6.03 18.89 19.08
C GLU A 210 -7.09 19.53 20.00
N GLN A 211 -8.34 19.62 19.54
CA GLN A 211 -9.49 20.02 20.36
C GLN A 211 -10.01 18.89 21.27
N GLY A 212 -9.40 17.70 21.23
CA GLY A 212 -9.73 16.57 22.09
C GLY A 212 -10.74 15.58 21.49
N TYR A 213 -11.13 15.75 20.23
CA TYR A 213 -11.99 14.80 19.54
C TYR A 213 -11.28 13.46 19.35
N ARG A 214 -12.02 12.38 19.56
CA ARG A 214 -11.59 11.01 19.28
C ARG A 214 -11.68 10.74 17.77
N TYR A 215 -10.89 9.78 17.30
CA TYR A 215 -10.85 9.45 15.86
C TYR A 215 -12.22 9.13 15.26
N TYR A 216 -13.11 8.45 15.98
CA TYR A 216 -14.45 8.14 15.50
C TYR A 216 -15.36 9.38 15.41
N GLU A 217 -15.14 10.39 16.26
CA GLU A 217 -15.85 11.68 16.19
C GLU A 217 -15.34 12.50 15.01
N ILE A 218 -14.02 12.49 14.78
CA ILE A 218 -13.39 13.09 13.60
C ILE A 218 -13.96 12.48 12.33
N LEU A 219 -14.01 11.15 12.25
CA LEU A 219 -14.61 10.45 11.10
C LEU A 219 -16.08 10.81 10.92
N SER A 220 -16.86 10.87 12.00
CA SER A 220 -18.29 11.23 11.94
C SER A 220 -18.51 12.66 11.44
N ALA A 221 -17.57 13.58 11.70
CA ALA A 221 -17.64 14.95 11.21
C ALA A 221 -17.43 15.06 9.69
N TYR A 222 -16.56 14.22 9.11
CA TYR A 222 -16.25 14.25 7.67
C TYR A 222 -17.09 13.29 6.82
N TYR A 223 -17.61 12.23 7.42
CA TYR A 223 -18.40 11.20 6.76
C TYR A 223 -19.75 11.08 7.48
N PRO A 224 -20.67 12.04 7.29
CA PRO A 224 -21.97 12.03 7.97
C PRO A 224 -22.79 10.80 7.58
N ASP A 225 -23.69 10.39 8.48
CA ASP A 225 -24.55 9.20 8.33
C ASP A 225 -23.82 7.86 8.23
N THR A 226 -22.49 7.85 8.43
CA THR A 226 -21.68 6.64 8.49
C THR A 226 -21.39 6.19 9.93
N SER A 227 -20.89 4.98 10.09
CA SER A 227 -20.37 4.46 11.35
C SER A 227 -19.03 3.77 11.15
N VAL A 228 -18.31 3.48 12.24
CA VAL A 228 -17.14 2.60 12.19
C VAL A 228 -17.63 1.14 12.22
N GLY A 229 -17.46 0.45 11.10
CA GLY A 229 -17.60 -1.01 11.01
C GLY A 229 -16.28 -1.71 11.34
N ARG A 230 -16.34 -3.02 11.61
CA ARG A 230 -15.15 -3.85 11.85
C ARG A 230 -15.25 -5.17 11.09
N ILE A 231 -14.14 -5.57 10.44
CA ILE A 231 -13.96 -6.90 9.86
C ILE A 231 -13.09 -7.69 10.83
N ASP A 232 -13.54 -8.87 11.24
CA ASP A 232 -12.69 -9.82 11.97
C ASP A 232 -11.55 -10.26 11.07
N ILE A 233 -10.37 -9.76 11.37
CA ILE A 233 -9.11 -10.25 10.85
C ILE A 233 -8.63 -11.29 11.86
N GLY A 234 -8.91 -12.58 11.60
CA GLY A 234 -8.47 -13.67 12.47
C GLY A 234 -6.99 -13.52 12.84
N GLU A 235 -6.67 -13.80 14.11
CA GLU A 235 -5.31 -13.73 14.66
C GLU A 235 -4.32 -14.66 13.94
#